data_AF-A0A3A8YJJ5-F1
#
_entry.id   AF-A0A3A8YJJ5-F1
#
_cell.length_a   1.000
_cell.length_b   1.000
_cell.length_c   1.000
_cell.angle_alpha   90.00
_cell.angle_beta   90.00
_cell.angle_gamma   90.00
#
_symmetry.space_group_name_H-M   'P 1'
#
loop_
_entity.id
_entity.type
_entity.pdbx_description
1 polymer ?
#
loop_
_entity_poly.entity_id
_entity_poly.type
_entity_poly.pdbx_seq_one_letter_code
_entity_poly.pdbx_strand_id
1 'polypeptide(L)'
;MQAYKQHEGGWTYERETLKKMVFETPCGLLVEGSRFITGYMSTRGVTWRPENDNPVVTCPHFTAEPCPLRHPSLQQERYALHEDDIIYQCACHQTDRPFTFEGSVEEAHKRVWQEADVLWEQFQAAHKGRVCRQQSYYGRTTKSWYAYYSPMRCTSYWLGCTRCSILDKDLVPQRGNVFYDVRKTWIEKGDGLFPDEQRISIEKGCKLLDKTVSLTICEAIVKYGKHDAVQHVMSEFHHDLFFDRSLKVEILNLRAARIDARDILQDLQDVANGIQVTHAADTLKAAKEQKKARRAAAKRQRIRKVEQMILTHGWANLDGLWQRRAEKLLDDERIEELLQQRKEASVQKPPEELQLSLF
;
A
#
# COMPACT_ATOMS: atom_id res chain seq x y z
N MET A 1 29.82 21.67 9.46
CA MET A 1 30.00 20.27 9.90
C MET A 1 29.09 20.03 11.09
N GLN A 2 28.26 18.99 11.05
CA GLN A 2 27.44 18.61 12.21
C GLN A 2 28.26 17.80 13.23
N ALA A 3 27.99 18.04 14.51
CA ALA A 3 28.62 17.31 15.61
C ALA A 3 28.11 15.85 15.71
N TYR A 4 29.04 14.99 16.12
CA TYR A 4 29.00 13.53 16.26
C TYR A 4 27.67 12.92 16.76
N LYS A 5 27.15 11.93 16.02
CA LYS A 5 26.19 10.94 16.53
C LYS A 5 26.79 9.54 16.42
N GLN A 6 26.79 8.84 17.55
CA GLN A 6 27.54 7.60 17.82
C GLN A 6 27.19 6.40 16.92
N HIS A 7 26.12 6.46 16.12
CA HIS A 7 25.66 5.38 15.24
C HIS A 7 26.15 5.48 13.77
N GLU A 8 26.78 6.58 13.35
CA GLU A 8 27.18 6.79 11.94
C GLU A 8 28.67 6.49 11.66
N GLY A 9 29.45 6.08 12.67
CA GLY A 9 30.82 5.57 12.50
C GLY A 9 31.83 6.54 11.86
N GLY A 10 31.55 7.85 11.80
CA GLY A 10 32.40 8.86 11.17
C GLY A 10 31.85 10.30 11.29
N TRP A 11 32.39 11.21 10.46
CA TRP A 11 31.82 12.55 10.22
C TRP A 11 30.97 12.55 8.94
N THR A 12 30.05 13.50 8.80
CA THR A 12 29.20 13.68 7.61
C THR A 12 29.16 15.14 7.19
N TYR A 13 29.08 15.39 5.87
CA TYR A 13 28.88 16.75 5.38
C TYR A 13 27.49 17.27 5.74
N GLU A 14 27.39 18.57 6.00
CA GLU A 14 26.09 19.23 6.04
C GLU A 14 25.48 19.28 4.63
N ARG A 15 24.15 19.17 4.55
CA ARG A 15 23.42 19.23 3.26
C ARG A 15 23.77 20.49 2.46
N GLU A 16 23.90 21.64 3.12
CA GLU A 16 24.25 22.91 2.48
C GLU A 16 25.71 22.95 2.01
N THR A 17 26.59 22.18 2.63
CA THR A 17 27.97 22.00 2.14
C THR A 17 27.98 21.15 0.88
N LEU A 18 27.30 20.00 0.89
CA LEU A 18 27.24 19.10 -0.28
C LEU A 18 26.66 19.78 -1.51
N LYS A 19 25.62 20.61 -1.36
CA LYS A 19 25.03 21.37 -2.49
C LYS A 19 26.02 22.31 -3.18
N LYS A 20 27.07 22.75 -2.49
CA LYS A 20 28.10 23.65 -3.04
C LYS A 20 29.27 22.90 -3.68
N MET A 21 29.34 21.59 -3.49
CA MET A 21 30.40 20.75 -4.00
C MET A 21 30.06 20.22 -5.38
N VAL A 22 31.11 19.99 -6.17
CA VAL A 22 31.03 19.40 -7.51
C VAL A 22 31.90 18.17 -7.53
N PHE A 23 31.38 17.12 -8.15
CA PHE A 23 32.06 15.86 -8.36
C PHE A 23 32.18 15.57 -9.85
N GLU A 24 33.13 14.72 -10.20
CA GLU A 24 33.45 14.37 -11.57
C GLU A 24 33.55 12.86 -11.71
N THR A 25 32.95 12.31 -12.76
CA THR A 25 33.08 10.90 -13.11
C THR A 25 34.45 10.64 -13.78
N PRO A 26 34.93 9.39 -13.86
CA PRO A 26 36.20 9.07 -14.51
C PRO A 26 36.23 9.39 -16.02
N CYS A 27 35.06 9.55 -16.66
CA CYS A 27 34.94 9.99 -18.05
C CYS A 27 34.75 11.51 -18.20
N GLY A 28 34.85 12.27 -17.11
CA GLY A 28 34.84 13.74 -17.12
C GLY A 28 33.45 14.38 -17.02
N LEU A 29 32.41 13.64 -16.66
CA LEU A 29 31.07 14.20 -16.48
C LEU A 29 30.95 14.86 -15.11
N LEU A 30 30.41 16.08 -15.08
CA LEU A 30 30.17 16.81 -13.84
C LEU A 30 28.89 16.33 -13.14
N VAL A 31 28.93 16.32 -11.81
CA VAL A 31 27.84 15.89 -10.92
C VAL A 31 27.70 16.88 -9.77
N GLU A 32 26.50 17.40 -9.56
CA GLU A 32 26.21 18.27 -8.42
C GLU A 32 26.15 17.45 -7.12
N GLY A 33 26.82 17.92 -6.06
CA GLY A 33 26.83 17.23 -4.77
C GLY A 33 25.47 17.08 -4.10
N SER A 34 24.45 17.81 -4.57
CA SER A 34 23.05 17.65 -4.16
C SER A 34 22.53 16.21 -4.33
N ARG A 35 23.09 15.45 -5.28
CA ARG A 35 22.74 14.03 -5.52
C ARG A 35 23.12 13.10 -4.38
N PHE A 36 24.07 13.49 -3.52
CA PHE A 36 24.59 12.64 -2.46
C PHE A 36 24.02 12.98 -1.08
N ILE A 37 22.93 13.76 -1.03
CA ILE A 37 22.26 14.12 0.23
C ILE A 37 21.51 12.94 0.85
N THR A 38 21.03 11.99 0.03
CA THR A 38 20.15 10.91 0.46
C THR A 38 20.85 9.56 0.47
N GLY A 39 21.52 9.27 1.59
CA GLY A 39 22.17 8.00 1.84
C GLY A 39 23.41 7.75 0.98
N TYR A 40 24.01 6.58 1.17
CA TYR A 40 25.20 6.13 0.45
C TYR A 40 25.12 4.63 0.21
N MET A 41 25.84 4.16 -0.81
CA MET A 41 25.97 2.73 -1.07
C MET A 41 27.09 2.15 -0.21
N SER A 42 26.88 0.98 0.39
CA SER A 42 27.96 0.21 1.01
C SER A 42 27.96 -1.18 0.41
N THR A 43 29.00 -1.51 -0.35
CA THR A 43 29.12 -2.81 -1.01
C THR A 43 30.59 -3.20 -1.14
N ARG A 44 30.86 -4.51 -1.07
CA ARG A 44 32.21 -5.07 -1.21
C ARG A 44 33.25 -4.44 -0.27
N GLY A 45 32.82 -4.12 0.95
CA GLY A 45 33.67 -3.51 1.98
C GLY A 45 34.01 -2.03 1.75
N VAL A 46 33.46 -1.40 0.70
CA VAL A 46 33.65 0.03 0.43
C VAL A 46 32.37 0.78 0.76
N THR A 47 32.50 1.85 1.54
CA THR A 47 31.43 2.84 1.76
C THR A 47 31.57 3.93 0.72
N TRP A 48 30.62 4.01 -0.21
CA TRP A 48 30.65 4.93 -1.35
C TRP A 48 29.96 6.24 -1.00
N ARG A 49 30.70 7.18 -0.40
CA ARG A 49 30.14 8.43 0.14
C ARG A 49 31.02 9.66 -0.18
N PRO A 50 30.47 10.88 -0.13
CA PRO A 50 31.25 12.10 -0.30
C PRO A 50 32.41 12.24 0.70
N GLU A 51 32.24 11.78 1.94
CA GLU A 51 33.19 12.01 3.04
C GLU A 51 34.52 11.26 2.89
N ASN A 52 34.57 10.21 2.08
CA ASN A 52 35.81 9.54 1.69
C ASN A 52 36.13 9.73 0.21
N ASP A 53 35.59 10.80 -0.38
CA ASP A 53 35.80 11.18 -1.78
C ASP A 53 35.53 10.04 -2.77
N ASN A 54 34.50 9.24 -2.48
CA ASN A 54 34.09 8.11 -3.33
C ASN A 54 32.56 7.96 -3.42
N PRO A 55 31.76 9.03 -3.63
CA PRO A 55 30.35 8.84 -3.89
C PRO A 55 30.13 8.14 -5.23
N VAL A 56 29.00 7.44 -5.36
CA VAL A 56 28.60 6.80 -6.63
C VAL A 56 27.38 7.48 -7.24
N VAL A 57 27.41 7.65 -8.56
CA VAL A 57 26.27 8.10 -9.35
C VAL A 57 25.86 7.02 -10.34
N THR A 58 24.56 6.95 -10.65
CA THR A 58 24.08 6.15 -11.76
C THR A 58 24.65 6.67 -13.08
N CYS A 59 25.33 5.79 -13.81
CA CYS A 59 25.87 6.10 -15.13
C CYS A 59 24.74 6.50 -16.08
N PRO A 60 24.83 7.65 -16.78
CA PRO A 60 23.84 8.05 -17.76
C PRO A 60 23.98 7.29 -19.10
N HIS A 61 25.04 6.48 -19.25
CA HIS A 61 25.25 5.62 -20.40
C HIS A 61 24.77 4.20 -20.07
N PHE A 62 23.64 3.82 -20.66
CA PHE A 62 22.97 2.53 -20.44
C PHE A 62 23.52 1.46 -21.39
N THR A 63 24.80 1.10 -21.28
CA THR A 63 25.43 0.10 -22.16
C THR A 63 25.22 -1.33 -21.66
N ALA A 64 25.34 -2.32 -22.55
CA ALA A 64 25.25 -3.74 -22.18
C ALA A 64 26.47 -4.23 -21.39
N GLU A 65 27.64 -3.70 -21.72
CA GLU A 65 28.90 -3.99 -21.05
C GLU A 65 29.30 -2.84 -20.12
N PRO A 66 29.96 -3.13 -18.99
CA PRO A 66 30.40 -2.11 -18.05
C PRO A 66 31.52 -1.25 -18.63
N CYS A 67 31.53 0.04 -18.28
CA CYS A 67 32.59 0.95 -18.71
C CYS A 67 33.94 0.57 -18.06
N PRO A 68 35.04 0.48 -18.85
CA PRO A 68 36.35 0.10 -18.33
C PRO A 68 36.95 1.14 -17.38
N LEU A 69 36.49 2.40 -17.43
CA LEU A 69 36.94 3.47 -16.55
C LEU A 69 36.35 3.39 -15.13
N ARG A 70 35.40 2.48 -14.87
CA ARG A 70 34.81 2.30 -13.55
C ARG A 70 35.81 1.68 -12.57
N HIS A 71 35.66 2.05 -11.30
CA HIS A 71 36.43 1.46 -10.22
C HIS A 71 36.37 -0.08 -10.23
N PRO A 72 37.49 -0.82 -10.06
CA PRO A 72 37.52 -2.28 -10.14
C PRO A 72 36.47 -3.00 -9.27
N SER A 73 36.24 -2.49 -8.05
CA SER A 73 35.21 -3.02 -7.16
C SER A 73 33.77 -2.93 -7.72
N LEU A 74 33.51 -2.05 -8.68
CA LEU A 74 32.19 -1.87 -9.32
C LEU A 74 32.07 -2.60 -10.67
N GLN A 75 33.14 -3.19 -11.21
CA GLN A 75 33.12 -3.78 -12.55
C GLN A 75 32.10 -4.92 -12.73
N GLN A 76 31.89 -5.72 -11.69
CA GLN A 76 30.92 -6.82 -11.70
C GLN A 76 29.53 -6.41 -11.19
N GLU A 77 29.38 -5.18 -10.67
CA GLU A 77 28.08 -4.67 -10.27
C GLU A 77 27.26 -4.40 -11.54
N ARG A 78 26.05 -4.97 -11.56
CA ARG A 78 25.04 -4.78 -12.61
C ARG A 78 23.66 -4.73 -11.95
N TYR A 79 23.04 -3.55 -11.91
CA TYR A 79 21.64 -3.39 -11.52
C TYR A 79 20.75 -3.39 -12.76
N ALA A 80 19.61 -4.07 -12.71
CA ALA A 80 18.64 -4.03 -13.79
C ALA A 80 17.25 -4.38 -13.25
N LEU A 81 16.23 -3.65 -13.69
CA LEU A 81 14.83 -4.06 -13.50
C LEU A 81 14.39 -5.01 -14.62
N HIS A 82 14.92 -4.78 -15.83
CA HIS A 82 14.69 -5.57 -17.04
C HIS A 82 16.04 -5.79 -17.74
N GLU A 83 16.17 -6.85 -18.54
CA GLU A 83 17.44 -7.20 -19.21
C GLU A 83 17.95 -6.11 -20.16
N ASP A 84 17.06 -5.26 -20.65
CA ASP A 84 17.25 -4.18 -21.60
C ASP A 84 17.34 -2.78 -20.95
N ASP A 85 17.38 -2.72 -19.62
CA ASP A 85 17.53 -1.50 -18.85
C ASP A 85 18.62 -1.65 -17.77
N ILE A 86 19.85 -1.80 -18.26
CA ILE A 86 21.02 -2.08 -17.43
C ILE A 86 21.57 -0.78 -16.86
N ILE A 87 21.77 -0.78 -15.55
CA ILE A 87 22.23 0.34 -14.74
C ILE A 87 23.54 -0.02 -14.08
N TYR A 88 24.50 0.89 -14.19
CA TYR A 88 25.82 0.78 -13.58
C TYR A 88 26.07 1.97 -12.65
N GLN A 89 26.69 1.72 -11.50
CA GLN A 89 27.18 2.77 -10.61
C GLN A 89 28.59 3.21 -10.99
N CYS A 90 28.85 4.50 -10.97
CA CYS A 90 30.12 5.11 -11.32
C CYS A 90 30.65 5.90 -10.12
N ALA A 91 31.87 5.56 -9.67
CA ALA A 91 32.53 6.29 -8.59
C ALA A 91 32.98 7.67 -9.09
N CYS A 92 32.65 8.71 -8.34
CA CYS A 92 32.98 10.09 -8.65
C CYS A 92 33.97 10.62 -7.61
N HIS A 93 34.73 11.64 -7.99
CA HIS A 93 35.66 12.34 -7.09
C HIS A 93 35.39 13.84 -7.10
N GLN A 94 35.65 14.52 -6.00
CA GLN A 94 35.49 15.96 -5.90
C GLN A 94 36.41 16.67 -6.91
N THR A 95 35.89 17.71 -7.54
CA THR A 95 36.64 18.53 -8.50
C THR A 95 36.49 20.02 -8.15
N ASP A 96 37.51 20.81 -8.48
CA ASP A 96 37.49 22.26 -8.34
C ASP A 96 36.79 22.95 -9.52
N ARG A 97 36.43 22.18 -10.56
CA ARG A 97 35.70 22.70 -11.72
C ARG A 97 34.32 23.22 -11.29
N PRO A 98 33.91 24.42 -11.70
CA PRO A 98 32.55 24.88 -11.45
C PRO A 98 31.56 23.99 -12.20
N PHE A 99 30.40 23.75 -11.59
CA PHE A 99 29.36 22.96 -12.23
C PHE A 99 28.81 23.68 -13.47
N THR A 100 28.81 22.99 -14.61
CA THR A 100 28.12 23.39 -15.83
C THR A 100 27.15 22.31 -16.23
N PHE A 101 25.97 22.67 -16.75
CA PHE A 101 25.03 21.69 -17.30
C PHE A 101 25.64 20.98 -18.51
N GLU A 102 26.32 21.73 -19.38
CA GLU A 102 27.07 21.14 -20.49
C GLU A 102 28.22 20.28 -19.95
N GLY A 103 28.26 19.02 -20.40
CA GLY A 103 29.19 18.02 -19.91
C GLY A 103 28.81 17.41 -18.55
N SER A 104 27.56 17.58 -18.09
CA SER A 104 27.10 16.99 -16.84
C SER A 104 26.35 15.67 -17.04
N VAL A 105 26.18 14.92 -15.95
CA VAL A 105 25.35 13.71 -15.94
C VAL A 105 23.88 14.04 -16.24
N GLU A 106 23.38 15.21 -15.83
CA GLU A 106 22.04 15.70 -16.12
C GLU A 106 21.82 15.93 -17.62
N GLU A 107 22.79 16.52 -18.32
CA GLU A 107 22.71 16.68 -19.77
C GLU A 107 22.70 15.33 -20.47
N ALA A 108 23.62 14.44 -20.12
CA ALA A 108 23.66 13.09 -20.70
C ALA A 108 22.33 12.34 -20.48
N HIS A 109 21.78 12.41 -19.27
CA HIS A 109 20.48 11.82 -18.96
C HIS A 109 19.32 12.48 -19.73
N LYS A 110 19.34 13.81 -19.89
CA LYS A 110 18.34 14.55 -20.70
C LYS A 110 18.38 14.08 -22.16
N ARG A 111 19.56 13.90 -22.74
CA ARG A 111 19.73 13.40 -24.12
C ARG A 111 19.12 12.00 -24.30
N VAL A 112 19.28 11.11 -23.32
CA VAL A 112 18.65 9.77 -23.34
C VAL A 112 17.13 9.85 -23.44
N TRP A 113 16.50 10.74 -22.66
CA TRP A 113 15.03 10.88 -22.71
C TRP A 113 14.54 11.62 -23.96
N GLN A 114 15.32 12.56 -24.51
CA GLN A 114 15.02 13.16 -25.81
C GLN A 114 15.07 12.12 -26.93
N GLU A 115 16.07 11.23 -26.93
CA GLU A 115 16.13 10.09 -27.85
C GLU A 115 14.92 9.17 -27.66
N ALA A 116 14.55 8.87 -26.41
CA ALA A 116 13.38 8.07 -26.09
C ALA A 116 12.08 8.69 -26.62
N ASP A 117 11.92 10.01 -26.53
CA ASP A 117 10.75 10.74 -27.06
C ASP A 117 10.64 10.61 -28.58
N VAL A 118 11.76 10.77 -29.31
CA VAL A 118 11.78 10.60 -30.77
C VAL A 118 11.44 9.16 -31.16
N LEU A 119 12.01 8.18 -30.46
CA LEU A 119 11.70 6.76 -30.70
C LEU A 119 10.27 6.39 -30.31
N TRP A 120 9.69 7.09 -29.33
CA TRP A 120 8.29 6.90 -28.95
C TRP A 120 7.35 7.27 -30.08
N GLU A 121 7.59 8.38 -30.80
CA GLU A 121 6.76 8.79 -31.93
C GLU A 121 6.78 7.72 -33.04
N GLN A 122 7.95 7.17 -33.35
CA GLN A 122 8.11 6.10 -34.33
C GLN A 122 7.38 4.82 -33.88
N PHE A 123 7.53 4.45 -32.62
CA PHE A 123 6.86 3.29 -32.02
C PHE A 123 5.32 3.47 -32.04
N GLN A 124 4.84 4.65 -31.65
CA GLN A 124 3.42 4.98 -31.68
C GLN A 124 2.84 4.90 -33.10
N ALA A 125 3.57 5.42 -34.10
CA ALA A 125 3.17 5.33 -35.50
C ALA A 125 3.10 3.88 -35.99
N ALA A 126 4.10 3.05 -35.66
CA ALA A 126 4.13 1.62 -36.01
C ALA A 126 2.92 0.86 -35.45
N HIS A 127 2.46 1.24 -34.26
CA HIS A 127 1.27 0.66 -33.61
C HIS A 127 -0.05 1.39 -33.94
N LYS A 128 -0.08 2.23 -34.98
CA LYS A 128 -1.28 2.99 -35.40
C LYS A 128 -1.91 3.81 -34.27
N GLY A 129 -1.08 4.34 -33.36
CA GLY A 129 -1.53 5.11 -32.20
C GLY A 129 -2.07 4.28 -31.02
N ARG A 130 -2.18 2.95 -31.15
CA ARG A 130 -2.79 2.06 -30.14
C ARG A 130 -1.80 1.61 -29.06
N VAL A 131 -1.10 2.56 -28.46
CA VAL A 131 -0.15 2.33 -27.37
C VAL A 131 -0.38 3.36 -26.25
N CYS A 132 -0.12 2.95 -25.01
CA CYS A 132 -0.26 3.82 -23.84
C CYS A 132 1.12 4.09 -23.24
N ARG A 133 1.60 5.33 -23.37
CA ARG A 133 2.92 5.73 -22.88
C ARG A 133 3.14 5.45 -21.39
N GLN A 134 2.08 5.54 -20.58
CA GLN A 134 2.14 5.33 -19.14
C GLN A 134 2.25 3.85 -18.73
N GLN A 135 1.87 2.93 -19.63
CA GLN A 135 2.00 1.48 -19.40
C GLN A 135 3.11 0.85 -20.23
N SER A 136 3.64 1.59 -21.19
CA SER A 136 4.86 1.26 -21.91
C SER A 136 6.09 1.61 -21.09
N TYR A 137 7.19 0.91 -21.35
CA TYR A 137 8.49 1.25 -20.81
C TYR A 137 9.53 1.33 -21.95
N TYR A 138 10.59 2.07 -21.68
CA TYR A 138 11.70 2.26 -22.62
C TYR A 138 12.93 1.54 -22.08
N GLY A 139 13.40 0.54 -22.82
CA GLY A 139 14.67 -0.12 -22.58
C GLY A 139 15.81 0.81 -23.00
N ARG A 140 16.48 1.44 -22.03
CA ARG A 140 17.54 2.43 -22.34
C ARG A 140 18.78 1.79 -22.95
N THR A 141 19.00 0.49 -22.72
CA THR A 141 20.13 -0.25 -23.30
C THR A 141 19.87 -0.71 -24.72
N THR A 142 18.69 -1.27 -24.99
CA THR A 142 18.32 -1.71 -26.35
C THR A 142 17.76 -0.57 -27.20
N LYS A 143 17.52 0.60 -26.59
CA LYS A 143 16.89 1.76 -27.20
C LYS A 143 15.55 1.43 -27.84
N SER A 144 14.77 0.58 -27.18
CA SER A 144 13.53 0.04 -27.71
C SER A 144 12.38 0.28 -26.75
N TRP A 145 11.22 0.62 -27.31
CA TRP A 145 9.97 0.74 -26.56
C TRP A 145 9.23 -0.57 -26.53
N TYR A 146 8.65 -0.87 -25.37
CA TYR A 146 7.84 -2.06 -25.15
C TYR A 146 6.46 -1.63 -24.67
N ALA A 147 5.42 -2.13 -25.34
CA ALA A 147 4.04 -1.88 -24.96
C ALA A 147 3.53 -3.03 -24.09
N TYR A 148 2.93 -2.66 -22.96
CA TYR A 148 2.15 -3.55 -22.13
C TYR A 148 0.80 -2.89 -21.84
N TYR A 149 -0.24 -3.71 -21.68
CA TYR A 149 -1.56 -3.23 -21.33
C TYR A 149 -2.20 -4.10 -20.26
N SER A 150 -2.31 -3.55 -19.05
CA SER A 150 -3.15 -4.07 -17.99
C SER A 150 -4.23 -3.04 -17.66
N PRO A 151 -5.50 -3.38 -17.94
CA PRO A 151 -6.64 -2.59 -17.48
C PRO A 151 -6.67 -2.40 -15.95
N MET A 152 -6.17 -3.37 -15.18
CA MET A 152 -6.05 -3.27 -13.72
C MET A 152 -5.06 -2.18 -13.30
N ARG A 153 -3.96 -1.98 -14.04
CA ARG A 153 -3.03 -0.85 -13.76
C ARG A 153 -3.66 0.52 -13.99
N CYS A 154 -4.64 0.64 -14.89
CA CYS A 154 -5.38 1.89 -15.09
C CYS A 154 -6.13 2.34 -13.83
N THR A 155 -6.51 1.42 -12.94
CA THR A 155 -7.27 1.75 -11.72
C THR A 155 -6.37 2.20 -10.58
N SER A 156 -5.15 1.67 -10.49
CA SER A 156 -4.25 1.89 -9.35
C SER A 156 -3.47 3.20 -9.42
N TYR A 157 -3.04 3.63 -10.61
CA TYR A 157 -2.13 4.76 -10.76
C TYR A 157 -2.80 6.13 -10.99
N TRP A 158 -4.13 6.22 -10.86
CA TRP A 158 -4.93 7.46 -11.03
C TRP A 158 -4.41 8.37 -12.16
N LEU A 159 -4.36 7.82 -13.37
CA LEU A 159 -3.60 8.39 -14.50
C LEU A 159 -4.24 9.62 -15.14
N GLY A 160 -5.37 10.11 -14.61
CA GLY A 160 -6.08 11.29 -15.12
C GLY A 160 -6.53 11.20 -16.58
N CYS A 161 -6.49 10.00 -17.19
CA CYS A 161 -6.81 9.81 -18.59
C CYS A 161 -8.28 10.14 -18.86
N THR A 162 -8.53 10.86 -19.95
CA THR A 162 -9.88 11.10 -20.49
C THR A 162 -10.22 10.13 -21.62
N ARG A 163 -9.20 9.68 -22.35
CA ARG A 163 -9.29 8.71 -23.46
C ARG A 163 -8.27 7.60 -23.29
N CYS A 164 -8.64 6.39 -23.67
CA CYS A 164 -7.72 5.26 -23.75
C CYS A 164 -7.20 5.11 -25.18
N SER A 165 -5.91 5.38 -25.40
CA SER A 165 -5.27 5.24 -26.73
C SER A 165 -5.28 3.81 -27.25
N ILE A 166 -5.19 2.81 -26.36
CA ILE A 166 -5.14 1.38 -26.74
C ILE A 166 -6.51 0.88 -27.20
N LEU A 167 -7.56 1.21 -26.44
CA LEU A 167 -8.93 0.86 -26.79
C LEU A 167 -9.50 1.74 -27.90
N ASP A 168 -8.84 2.87 -28.16
CA ASP A 168 -9.27 3.91 -29.10
C ASP A 168 -10.66 4.44 -28.76
N LYS A 169 -10.90 4.69 -27.45
CA LYS A 169 -12.20 5.07 -26.90
C LYS A 169 -12.08 6.07 -25.77
N ASP A 170 -13.02 6.99 -25.72
CA ASP A 170 -13.17 7.91 -24.58
C ASP A 170 -13.68 7.15 -23.35
N LEU A 171 -13.19 7.53 -22.19
CA LEU A 171 -13.63 6.95 -20.93
C LEU A 171 -14.98 7.54 -20.55
N VAL A 172 -15.98 6.68 -20.45
CA VAL A 172 -17.33 7.11 -20.12
C VAL A 172 -17.39 7.63 -18.67
N PRO A 173 -18.17 8.69 -18.38
CA PRO A 173 -18.27 9.26 -17.04
C PRO A 173 -19.01 8.34 -16.05
N GLN A 174 -19.81 7.40 -16.56
CA GLN A 174 -20.51 6.42 -15.73
C GLN A 174 -19.49 5.55 -15.00
N ARG A 175 -19.57 5.58 -13.66
CA ARG A 175 -18.70 4.80 -12.79
C ARG A 175 -19.36 3.50 -12.39
N GLY A 176 -18.58 2.43 -12.37
CA GLY A 176 -19.00 1.12 -11.88
C GLY A 176 -17.85 0.36 -11.25
N ASN A 177 -18.01 -0.95 -11.16
CA ASN A 177 -16.99 -1.86 -10.67
C ASN A 177 -17.02 -3.15 -11.51
N VAL A 178 -16.02 -4.00 -11.29
CA VAL A 178 -16.03 -5.37 -11.76
C VAL A 178 -16.51 -6.24 -10.59
N PHE A 179 -17.58 -6.99 -10.84
CA PHE A 179 -18.15 -7.93 -9.90
C PHE A 179 -17.77 -9.35 -10.30
N TYR A 180 -17.59 -10.22 -9.32
CA TYR A 180 -17.33 -11.63 -9.51
C TYR A 180 -17.97 -12.42 -8.38
N ASP A 181 -18.13 -13.72 -8.61
CA ASP A 181 -18.61 -14.64 -7.59
C ASP A 181 -17.47 -15.62 -7.26
N VAL A 182 -17.34 -16.00 -6.00
CA VAL A 182 -16.29 -16.91 -5.52
C VAL A 182 -16.94 -18.20 -5.09
N ARG A 183 -16.58 -19.30 -5.75
CA ARG A 183 -16.96 -20.64 -5.32
C ARG A 183 -15.81 -21.27 -4.56
N LYS A 184 -16.06 -21.69 -3.33
CA LYS A 184 -15.12 -22.43 -2.49
C LYS A 184 -15.62 -23.84 -2.33
N THR A 185 -14.72 -24.80 -2.51
CA THR A 185 -14.99 -26.22 -2.32
C THR A 185 -13.92 -26.78 -1.41
N TRP A 186 -14.29 -27.44 -0.32
CA TRP A 186 -13.34 -28.05 0.61
C TRP A 186 -13.91 -29.34 1.18
N ILE A 187 -13.04 -30.15 1.79
CA ILE A 187 -13.43 -31.38 2.48
C ILE A 187 -13.54 -31.04 3.95
N GLU A 188 -14.74 -31.19 4.50
CA GLU A 188 -14.92 -31.16 5.94
C GLU A 188 -14.72 -32.58 6.48
N LYS A 189 -13.77 -32.72 7.41
CA LYS A 189 -13.52 -34.00 8.04
C LYS A 189 -14.68 -34.35 8.96
N GLY A 190 -15.21 -35.55 8.79
CA GLY A 190 -16.22 -36.07 9.69
C GLY A 190 -15.62 -36.35 11.06
N ASP A 191 -16.38 -36.08 12.13
CA ASP A 191 -15.98 -36.43 13.49
C ASP A 191 -16.41 -37.87 13.80
N GLY A 192 -15.43 -38.75 14.07
CA GLY A 192 -15.66 -40.12 14.52
C GLY A 192 -16.26 -41.05 13.46
N LEU A 193 -17.58 -41.27 13.49
CA LEU A 193 -18.29 -42.24 12.64
C LEU A 193 -18.82 -41.63 11.33
N PHE A 194 -18.79 -40.31 11.18
CA PHE A 194 -19.29 -39.65 9.99
C PHE A 194 -18.19 -39.59 8.91
N PRO A 195 -18.52 -39.88 7.64
CA PRO A 195 -17.55 -39.79 6.55
C PRO A 195 -17.19 -38.33 6.27
N ASP A 196 -16.06 -38.13 5.61
CA ASP A 196 -15.67 -36.82 5.09
C ASP A 196 -16.71 -36.33 4.07
N GLU A 197 -17.18 -35.10 4.24
CA GLU A 197 -18.20 -34.49 3.38
C GLU A 197 -17.60 -33.34 2.57
N GLN A 198 -17.93 -33.32 1.27
CA GLN A 198 -17.55 -32.20 0.41
C GLN A 198 -18.53 -31.05 0.61
N ARG A 199 -18.02 -29.91 1.07
CA ARG A 199 -18.81 -28.68 1.20
C ARG A 199 -18.51 -27.71 0.07
N ILE A 200 -19.56 -27.01 -0.37
CA ILE A 200 -19.50 -25.98 -1.40
C ILE A 200 -20.17 -24.73 -0.86
N SER A 201 -19.47 -23.59 -0.93
CA SER A 201 -20.05 -22.27 -0.71
C SER A 201 -19.81 -21.37 -1.90
N ILE A 202 -20.78 -20.50 -2.19
CA ILE A 202 -20.67 -19.46 -3.20
C ILE A 202 -20.92 -18.11 -2.53
N GLU A 203 -19.93 -17.23 -2.63
CA GLU A 203 -20.06 -15.82 -2.27
C GLU A 203 -20.28 -15.01 -3.55
N LYS A 204 -21.47 -14.41 -3.70
CA LYS A 204 -21.86 -13.66 -4.89
C LYS A 204 -21.68 -12.15 -4.72
N GLY A 205 -21.39 -11.48 -5.83
CA GLY A 205 -21.36 -10.02 -5.88
C GLY A 205 -20.12 -9.39 -5.23
N CYS A 206 -19.01 -10.12 -5.18
CA CYS A 206 -17.73 -9.61 -4.69
C CYS A 206 -17.24 -8.49 -5.61
N LYS A 207 -16.67 -7.43 -5.01
CA LYS A 207 -16.12 -6.29 -5.75
C LYS A 207 -14.63 -6.48 -5.96
N LEU A 208 -14.18 -6.35 -7.20
CA LEU A 208 -12.75 -6.45 -7.53
C LEU A 208 -11.96 -5.20 -7.15
N LEU A 209 -12.57 -4.01 -7.29
CA LEU A 209 -11.90 -2.74 -7.07
C LEU A 209 -12.40 -2.06 -5.80
N ASP A 210 -11.49 -1.47 -5.02
CA ASP A 210 -11.84 -0.68 -3.83
C ASP A 210 -12.68 0.56 -4.17
N LYS A 211 -12.40 1.17 -5.32
CA LYS A 211 -13.04 2.41 -5.80
C LYS A 211 -13.76 2.14 -7.11
N THR A 212 -14.88 2.82 -7.31
CA THR A 212 -15.58 2.76 -8.60
C THR A 212 -14.77 3.49 -9.66
N VAL A 213 -14.69 2.93 -10.87
CA VAL A 213 -13.94 3.49 -12.01
C VAL A 213 -14.84 3.61 -13.22
N SER A 214 -14.38 4.25 -14.30
CA SER A 214 -15.14 4.33 -15.56
C SER A 214 -15.51 2.94 -16.04
N LEU A 215 -16.76 2.76 -16.47
CA LEU A 215 -17.24 1.48 -16.98
C LEU A 215 -16.41 0.96 -18.16
N THR A 216 -15.85 1.85 -18.99
CA THR A 216 -14.94 1.46 -20.09
C THR A 216 -13.72 0.68 -19.58
N ILE A 217 -13.17 1.07 -18.41
CA ILE A 217 -12.04 0.36 -17.79
C ILE A 217 -12.53 -0.95 -17.18
N CYS A 218 -13.69 -0.97 -16.51
CA CYS A 218 -14.27 -2.21 -15.98
C CYS A 218 -14.49 -3.25 -17.09
N GLU A 219 -15.06 -2.83 -18.23
CA GLU A 219 -15.25 -3.69 -19.41
C GLU A 219 -13.92 -4.19 -19.97
N ALA A 220 -12.90 -3.32 -20.00
CA ALA A 220 -11.56 -3.71 -20.43
C ALA A 220 -10.93 -4.75 -19.49
N ILE A 221 -11.12 -4.64 -18.17
CA ILE A 221 -10.67 -5.64 -17.19
C ILE A 221 -11.33 -6.98 -17.48
N VAL A 222 -12.66 -7.02 -17.68
CA VAL A 222 -13.38 -8.27 -17.98
C VAL A 222 -12.88 -8.90 -19.28
N LYS A 223 -12.64 -8.09 -20.31
CA LYS A 223 -12.28 -8.56 -21.65
C LYS A 223 -10.81 -8.96 -21.80
N TYR A 224 -9.90 -8.19 -21.21
CA TYR A 224 -8.45 -8.33 -21.43
C TYR A 224 -7.67 -8.63 -20.15
N GLY A 225 -8.19 -8.23 -18.98
CA GLY A 225 -7.52 -8.32 -17.68
C GLY A 225 -7.94 -9.51 -16.83
N LYS A 226 -8.57 -10.55 -17.39
CA LYS A 226 -9.08 -11.69 -16.61
C LYS A 226 -7.98 -12.40 -15.81
N HIS A 227 -6.79 -12.57 -16.38
CA HIS A 227 -5.67 -13.21 -15.68
C HIS A 227 -5.23 -12.39 -14.46
N ASP A 228 -4.99 -11.09 -14.65
CA ASP A 228 -4.62 -10.18 -13.56
C ASP A 228 -5.69 -10.11 -12.47
N ALA A 229 -6.98 -10.07 -12.85
CA ALA A 229 -8.09 -10.09 -11.92
C ALA A 229 -8.13 -11.39 -11.10
N VAL A 230 -7.94 -12.54 -11.75
CA VAL A 230 -7.88 -13.84 -11.06
C VAL A 230 -6.69 -13.89 -10.11
N GLN A 231 -5.49 -13.49 -10.54
CA GLN A 231 -4.31 -13.46 -9.66
C GLN A 231 -4.52 -12.55 -8.46
N HIS A 232 -5.12 -11.37 -8.67
CA HIS A 232 -5.41 -10.43 -7.60
C HIS A 232 -6.31 -11.05 -6.52
N VAL A 233 -7.42 -11.68 -6.94
CA VAL A 233 -8.35 -12.33 -6.00
C VAL A 233 -7.72 -13.56 -5.35
N MET A 234 -6.99 -14.38 -6.11
CA MET A 234 -6.30 -15.56 -5.55
C MET A 234 -5.24 -15.21 -4.51
N SER A 235 -4.63 -14.02 -4.61
CA SER A 235 -3.66 -13.54 -3.62
C SER A 235 -4.29 -13.36 -2.23
N GLU A 236 -5.59 -13.06 -2.15
CA GLU A 236 -6.32 -12.93 -0.88
C GLU A 236 -6.50 -14.29 -0.18
N PHE A 237 -6.57 -15.38 -0.96
CA PHE A 237 -6.77 -16.74 -0.47
C PHE A 237 -5.46 -17.52 -0.28
N HIS A 238 -4.30 -16.89 -0.50
CA HIS A 238 -3.00 -17.57 -0.40
C HIS A 238 -2.79 -18.24 0.96
N HIS A 239 -3.18 -17.58 2.05
CA HIS A 239 -3.10 -18.14 3.40
C HIS A 239 -4.02 -19.36 3.55
N ASP A 240 -5.29 -19.25 3.17
CA ASP A 240 -6.27 -20.34 3.32
C ASP A 240 -5.88 -21.58 2.52
N LEU A 241 -5.43 -21.39 1.28
CA LEU A 241 -4.94 -22.46 0.40
C LEU A 241 -3.66 -23.13 0.94
N PHE A 242 -2.84 -22.40 1.69
CA PHE A 242 -1.65 -22.95 2.32
C PHE A 242 -2.00 -23.90 3.48
N PHE A 243 -3.02 -23.55 4.29
CA PHE A 243 -3.42 -24.35 5.45
C PHE A 243 -4.38 -25.49 5.11
N ASP A 244 -5.30 -25.29 4.17
CA ASP A 244 -6.23 -26.32 3.72
C ASP A 244 -5.90 -26.75 2.28
N ARG A 245 -5.22 -27.89 2.16
CA ARG A 245 -4.87 -28.47 0.85
C ARG A 245 -6.09 -29.00 0.07
N SER A 246 -7.22 -29.22 0.74
CA SER A 246 -8.45 -29.66 0.09
C SER A 246 -9.25 -28.50 -0.51
N LEU A 247 -8.96 -27.26 -0.07
CA LEU A 247 -9.64 -26.06 -0.51
C LEU A 247 -9.33 -25.77 -1.98
N LYS A 248 -10.39 -25.64 -2.78
CA LYS A 248 -10.37 -25.16 -4.16
C LYS A 248 -11.20 -23.89 -4.24
N VAL A 249 -10.62 -22.85 -4.82
CA VAL A 249 -11.28 -21.56 -5.03
C VAL A 249 -11.40 -21.31 -6.54
N GLU A 250 -12.63 -21.10 -6.99
CA GLU A 250 -12.97 -20.81 -8.39
C GLU A 250 -13.62 -19.43 -8.47
N ILE A 251 -13.21 -18.63 -9.46
CA ILE A 251 -13.80 -17.31 -9.73
C ILE A 251 -14.77 -17.45 -10.89
N LEU A 252 -16.03 -17.10 -10.63
CA LEU A 252 -17.15 -17.20 -11.55
C LEU A 252 -17.69 -15.81 -11.89
N ASN A 253 -18.41 -15.71 -13.01
CA ASN A 253 -19.23 -14.55 -13.39
C ASN A 253 -18.54 -13.17 -13.28
N LEU A 254 -17.30 -13.07 -13.75
CA LEU A 254 -16.57 -11.81 -13.84
C LEU A 254 -17.28 -10.86 -14.81
N ARG A 255 -17.86 -9.77 -14.29
CA ARG A 255 -18.74 -8.87 -15.04
C ARG A 255 -18.53 -7.41 -14.66
N ALA A 256 -18.63 -6.50 -15.63
CA ALA A 256 -18.57 -5.07 -15.40
C ALA A 256 -19.98 -4.53 -15.20
N ALA A 257 -20.25 -3.86 -14.08
CA ALA A 257 -21.56 -3.27 -13.82
C ALA A 257 -21.47 -2.03 -12.94
N ARG A 258 -22.52 -1.19 -12.98
CA ARG A 258 -22.63 -0.02 -12.10
C ARG A 258 -23.02 -0.42 -10.67
N ILE A 259 -23.98 -1.33 -10.56
CA ILE A 259 -24.50 -1.89 -9.33
C ILE A 259 -24.57 -3.40 -9.56
N ASP A 260 -24.32 -4.18 -8.51
CA ASP A 260 -24.50 -5.62 -8.59
C ASP A 260 -25.99 -5.96 -8.71
N ALA A 261 -26.34 -6.73 -9.73
CA ALA A 261 -27.69 -7.22 -9.95
C ALA A 261 -27.77 -8.65 -9.43
N ARG A 262 -28.70 -8.90 -8.49
CA ARG A 262 -28.91 -10.24 -7.92
C ARG A 262 -29.72 -11.08 -8.89
N ASP A 263 -29.19 -12.26 -9.24
CA ASP A 263 -29.95 -13.26 -9.98
C ASP A 263 -30.64 -14.21 -8.99
N ILE A 264 -31.90 -13.89 -8.69
CA ILE A 264 -32.71 -14.62 -7.72
C ILE A 264 -32.98 -16.06 -8.20
N LEU A 265 -33.14 -16.28 -9.51
CA LEU A 265 -33.44 -17.62 -10.04
C LEU A 265 -32.22 -18.53 -9.88
N GLN A 266 -31.03 -18.01 -10.21
CA GLN A 266 -29.79 -18.74 -10.01
C GLN A 266 -29.54 -19.02 -8.52
N ASP A 267 -29.81 -18.05 -7.64
CA ASP A 267 -29.67 -18.24 -6.18
C ASP A 267 -30.57 -19.36 -5.67
N LEU A 268 -31.84 -19.40 -6.09
CA LEU A 268 -32.77 -20.46 -5.70
C LEU A 268 -32.32 -21.84 -6.20
N GLN A 269 -31.75 -21.90 -7.40
CA GLN A 269 -31.23 -23.15 -7.95
C GLN A 269 -29.98 -23.63 -7.21
N ASP A 270 -29.05 -22.73 -6.86
CA ASP A 270 -27.86 -23.07 -6.07
C ASP A 270 -28.24 -23.57 -4.67
N VAL A 271 -29.23 -22.91 -4.03
CA VAL A 271 -29.77 -23.36 -2.74
C VAL A 271 -30.46 -24.73 -2.87
N ALA A 272 -31.21 -24.96 -3.95
CA ALA A 272 -31.82 -26.26 -4.23
C ALA A 272 -30.77 -27.37 -4.45
N ASN A 273 -29.60 -27.01 -4.98
CA ASN A 273 -28.45 -27.90 -5.11
C ASN A 273 -27.67 -28.11 -3.79
N GLY A 274 -28.16 -27.56 -2.67
CA GLY A 274 -27.52 -27.66 -1.35
C GLY A 274 -26.28 -26.77 -1.18
N ILE A 275 -26.07 -25.80 -2.07
CA ILE A 275 -24.92 -24.89 -2.01
C ILE A 275 -25.22 -23.75 -1.05
N GLN A 276 -24.27 -23.46 -0.15
CA GLN A 276 -24.39 -22.29 0.73
C GLN A 276 -24.14 -21.01 -0.06
N VAL A 277 -25.19 -20.22 -0.32
CA VAL A 277 -25.10 -18.93 -1.02
C VAL A 277 -25.03 -17.79 -0.01
N THR A 278 -24.02 -16.93 -0.14
CA THR A 278 -23.86 -15.70 0.64
C THR A 278 -23.63 -14.51 -0.28
N HIS A 279 -24.13 -13.33 0.10
CA HIS A 279 -23.97 -12.10 -0.68
C HIS A 279 -22.96 -11.17 0.00
N ALA A 280 -21.90 -10.77 -0.72
CA ALA A 280 -20.81 -9.95 -0.16
C ALA A 280 -21.29 -8.59 0.37
N ALA A 281 -22.34 -8.02 -0.23
CA ALA A 281 -22.94 -6.78 0.26
C ALA A 281 -23.58 -6.95 1.65
N ASP A 282 -24.21 -8.09 1.90
CA ASP A 282 -24.93 -8.38 3.15
C ASP A 282 -23.94 -8.70 4.27
N THR A 283 -22.87 -9.45 3.97
CA THR A 283 -21.77 -9.71 4.92
C THR A 283 -21.08 -8.42 5.35
N LEU A 284 -20.80 -7.51 4.41
CA LEU A 284 -20.23 -6.19 4.72
C LEU A 284 -21.16 -5.32 5.57
N LYS A 285 -22.47 -5.35 5.30
CA LYS A 285 -23.46 -4.60 6.08
C LYS A 285 -23.53 -5.15 7.51
N ALA A 286 -23.65 -6.46 7.67
CA ALA A 286 -23.66 -7.12 8.97
C ALA A 286 -22.36 -6.84 9.77
N ALA A 287 -21.20 -6.89 9.13
CA ALA A 287 -19.93 -6.57 9.77
C ALA A 287 -19.85 -5.11 10.25
N LYS A 288 -20.36 -4.15 9.45
CA LYS A 288 -20.44 -2.74 9.85
C LYS A 288 -21.38 -2.53 11.04
N GLU A 289 -22.54 -3.17 11.03
CA GLU A 289 -23.51 -3.13 12.13
C GLU A 289 -22.92 -3.75 13.40
N GLN A 290 -22.28 -4.91 13.30
CA GLN A 290 -21.59 -5.56 14.42
C GLN A 290 -20.44 -4.69 14.96
N LYS A 291 -19.67 -4.02 14.09
CA LYS A 291 -18.63 -3.06 14.52
C LYS A 291 -19.24 -1.86 15.24
N LYS A 292 -20.37 -1.34 14.78
CA LYS A 292 -21.12 -0.26 15.43
C LYS A 292 -21.64 -0.72 16.80
N ALA A 293 -22.24 -1.90 16.88
CA ALA A 293 -22.72 -2.49 18.13
C ALA A 293 -21.58 -2.70 19.15
N ARG A 294 -20.44 -3.25 18.73
CA ARG A 294 -19.24 -3.40 19.58
C ARG A 294 -18.73 -2.06 20.10
N ARG A 295 -18.67 -1.02 19.25
CA ARG A 295 -18.28 0.33 19.66
C ARG A 295 -19.25 0.92 20.67
N ALA A 296 -20.56 0.74 20.46
CA ALA A 296 -21.60 1.20 21.39
C ALA A 296 -21.51 0.48 22.74
N ALA A 297 -21.34 -0.84 22.74
CA ALA A 297 -21.14 -1.64 23.95
C ALA A 297 -19.87 -1.23 24.71
N ALA A 298 -18.75 -1.02 24.02
CA ALA A 298 -17.51 -0.54 24.63
C ALA A 298 -17.66 0.87 25.21
N LYS A 299 -18.41 1.77 24.53
CA LYS A 299 -18.72 3.10 25.07
C LYS A 299 -19.55 2.98 26.35
N ARG A 300 -20.60 2.14 26.36
CA ARG A 300 -21.43 1.88 27.55
C ARG A 300 -20.61 1.31 28.72
N GLN A 301 -19.70 0.38 28.45
CA GLN A 301 -18.80 -0.16 29.49
C GLN A 301 -17.85 0.90 30.04
N ARG A 302 -17.30 1.78 29.20
CA ARG A 302 -16.46 2.90 29.65
C ARG A 302 -17.24 3.87 30.52
N ILE A 303 -18.46 4.21 30.11
CA ILE A 303 -19.38 5.03 30.91
C ILE A 303 -19.61 4.39 32.27
N ARG A 304 -20.05 3.12 32.31
CA ARG A 304 -20.26 2.38 33.57
C ARG A 304 -19.02 2.38 34.47
N LYS A 305 -17.83 2.20 33.90
CA LYS A 305 -16.58 2.22 34.66
C LYS A 305 -16.30 3.60 35.25
N VAL A 306 -16.54 4.68 34.50
CA VAL A 306 -16.41 6.04 35.01
C VAL A 306 -17.45 6.33 36.09
N GLU A 307 -18.72 5.98 35.87
CA GLU A 307 -19.79 6.14 36.88
C GLU A 307 -19.42 5.41 38.17
N GLN A 308 -18.94 4.16 38.07
CA GLN A 308 -18.48 3.38 39.21
C GLN A 308 -17.30 4.06 39.93
N MET A 309 -16.33 4.60 39.20
CA MET A 309 -15.17 5.30 39.78
C MET A 309 -15.59 6.58 40.52
N ILE A 310 -16.59 7.31 40.01
CA ILE A 310 -17.18 8.48 40.69
C ILE A 310 -17.90 8.03 41.97
N LEU A 311 -18.67 6.94 41.91
CA LEU A 311 -19.37 6.40 43.07
C LEU A 311 -18.39 5.90 44.15
N THR A 312 -17.30 5.21 43.79
CA THR A 312 -16.34 4.64 44.76
C THR A 312 -15.34 5.64 45.31
N HIS A 313 -14.72 6.49 44.49
CA HIS A 313 -13.66 7.42 44.95
C HIS A 313 -14.16 8.85 45.16
N GLY A 314 -15.16 9.29 44.39
CA GLY A 314 -15.73 10.63 44.47
C GLY A 314 -14.95 11.59 43.58
N TRP A 315 -15.64 12.63 43.09
CA TRP A 315 -15.06 13.55 42.10
C TRP A 315 -13.75 14.21 42.54
N ALA A 316 -13.70 14.69 43.79
CA ALA A 316 -12.54 15.40 44.34
C ALA A 316 -11.30 14.51 44.52
N ASN A 317 -11.48 13.18 44.67
CA ASN A 317 -10.39 12.24 44.87
C ASN A 317 -10.01 11.47 43.59
N LEU A 318 -10.67 11.77 42.47
CA LEU A 318 -10.30 11.20 41.17
C LEU A 318 -9.09 11.93 40.60
N ASP A 319 -8.13 11.17 40.09
CA ASP A 319 -7.00 11.71 39.34
C ASP A 319 -7.49 12.53 38.12
N GLY A 320 -6.75 13.57 37.73
CA GLY A 320 -7.14 14.53 36.69
C GLY A 320 -7.36 13.88 35.31
N LEU A 321 -6.73 12.72 35.06
CA LEU A 321 -7.00 11.92 33.86
C LEU A 321 -8.43 11.34 33.85
N TRP A 322 -8.94 10.92 35.01
CA TRP A 322 -10.29 10.36 35.14
C TRP A 322 -11.37 11.43 35.11
N GLN A 323 -11.12 12.61 35.69
CA GLN A 323 -12.02 13.76 35.62
C GLN A 323 -12.26 14.18 34.16
N ARG A 324 -11.19 14.40 33.38
CA ARG A 324 -11.29 14.71 31.94
C ARG A 324 -11.97 13.62 31.12
N ARG A 325 -11.83 12.36 31.52
CA ARG A 325 -12.53 11.22 30.86
C ARG A 325 -14.02 11.23 31.17
N ALA A 326 -14.40 11.62 32.38
CA ALA A 326 -15.78 11.73 32.80
C ALA A 326 -16.50 12.88 32.09
N GLU A 327 -15.93 14.08 32.08
CA GLU A 327 -16.46 15.25 31.35
C GLU A 327 -16.66 14.96 29.86
N LYS A 328 -15.84 14.08 29.27
CA LYS A 328 -15.94 13.70 27.86
C LYS A 328 -17.02 12.65 27.58
N LEU A 329 -17.43 11.89 28.59
CA LEU A 329 -18.28 10.69 28.43
C LEU A 329 -19.65 10.81 29.09
N LEU A 330 -19.79 11.69 30.07
CA LEU A 330 -20.98 11.97 30.88
C LEU A 330 -21.30 13.46 30.76
N ASP A 331 -22.59 13.79 30.76
CA ASP A 331 -23.05 15.18 30.83
C ASP A 331 -23.02 15.66 32.30
N ASP A 332 -22.94 16.97 32.52
CA ASP A 332 -22.74 17.57 33.85
C ASP A 332 -23.84 17.17 34.85
N GLU A 333 -25.11 17.15 34.41
CA GLU A 333 -26.26 16.70 35.20
C GLU A 333 -26.06 15.27 35.74
N ARG A 334 -25.52 14.38 34.90
CA ARG A 334 -25.30 12.97 35.27
C ARG A 334 -24.16 12.82 36.29
N ILE A 335 -23.15 13.69 36.22
CA ILE A 335 -22.05 13.71 37.20
C ILE A 335 -22.57 14.19 38.57
N GLU A 336 -23.42 15.22 38.58
CA GLU A 336 -24.06 15.73 39.80
C GLU A 336 -24.96 14.68 40.46
N GLU A 337 -25.79 13.98 39.67
CA GLU A 337 -26.63 12.88 40.16
C GLU A 337 -25.80 11.79 40.86
N LEU A 338 -24.68 11.36 40.25
CA LEU A 338 -23.80 10.33 40.82
C LEU A 338 -23.13 10.79 42.11
N LEU A 339 -22.77 12.07 42.20
CA LEU A 339 -22.25 12.68 43.42
C LEU A 339 -23.30 12.73 44.53
N GLN A 340 -24.57 13.03 44.20
CA GLN A 340 -25.66 13.03 45.15
C GLN A 340 -25.96 11.61 45.66
N GLN A 341 -26.04 10.62 44.77
CA GLN A 341 -26.22 9.21 45.13
C GLN A 341 -25.13 8.70 46.07
N ARG A 342 -23.87 9.11 45.85
CA ARG A 342 -22.77 8.79 46.77
C ARG A 342 -22.96 9.44 48.16
N LYS A 343 -23.37 10.70 48.22
CA LYS A 343 -23.64 11.40 49.50
C LYS A 343 -24.75 10.69 50.27
N GLU A 344 -25.85 10.37 49.61
CA GLU A 344 -26.98 9.64 50.23
C GLU A 344 -26.57 8.26 50.73
N ALA A 345 -25.78 7.50 49.96
CA ALA A 345 -25.23 6.21 50.38
C ALA A 345 -24.23 6.29 51.55
N SER A 346 -23.51 7.41 51.68
CA SER A 346 -22.61 7.65 52.82
C SER A 346 -23.37 8.00 54.11
N VAL A 347 -24.55 8.59 54.00
CA VAL A 347 -25.44 8.93 55.12
C VAL A 347 -26.19 7.69 55.64
N GLN A 348 -26.40 6.67 54.81
CA GLN A 348 -27.09 5.43 55.17
C GLN A 348 -26.18 4.31 55.74
N LYS A 349 -24.84 4.47 55.77
CA LYS A 349 -23.96 3.53 56.48
C LYS A 349 -23.96 3.87 57.99
N PRO A 350 -24.40 2.97 58.89
CA PRO A 350 -24.24 3.19 60.33
C PRO A 350 -22.75 3.18 60.70
N PRO A 351 -22.28 4.03 61.62
CA PRO A 351 -20.90 4.03 62.08
C PRO A 351 -20.59 2.73 62.83
N GLU A 352 -19.54 2.01 62.43
CA GLU A 352 -18.93 0.98 63.29
C GLU A 352 -18.49 1.66 64.60
N GLU A 353 -19.14 1.24 65.69
CA GLU A 353 -18.99 1.78 67.04
C GLU A 353 -17.59 1.54 67.60
N LEU A 354 -16.96 2.64 68.04
CA LEU A 354 -16.33 2.81 69.36
C LEU A 354 -15.82 1.53 70.06
N GLN A 355 -14.55 1.17 69.83
CA GLN A 355 -13.76 0.48 70.85
C GLN A 355 -13.47 1.46 72.00
N LEU A 356 -14.41 1.55 72.94
CA LEU A 356 -14.21 2.15 74.25
C LEU A 356 -13.34 1.22 75.10
N SER A 357 -12.26 1.80 75.61
CA SER A 357 -11.43 1.26 76.69
C SER A 357 -12.27 0.97 77.93
N LEU A 358 -12.15 -0.23 78.48
CA LEU A 358 -12.37 -0.50 79.90
C LEU A 358 -11.17 -1.30 80.41
N PHE A 359 -10.74 -0.89 81.61
CA PHE A 359 -9.60 -1.34 82.43
C PHE A 359 -9.28 -2.83 82.42
#